data_AF-A0A9Q9ICR6-F1
#
_entry.id   AF-A0A9Q9ICR6-F1
#
_cell.length_a   1.000
_cell.length_b   1.000
_cell.length_c   1.000
_cell.angle_alpha   90.00
_cell.angle_beta   90.00
_cell.angle_gamma   90.00
#
_symmetry.space_group_name_H-M   'P 1'
#
loop_
_entity.id
_entity.type
_entity.pdbx_description
1 polymer ?
#
loop_
_entity_poly.entity_id
_entity_poly.type
_entity_poly.pdbx_seq_one_letter_code
_entity_poly.pdbx_strand_id
1 'polypeptide(L)'
;MTGGARAWVVSLAATVASAYALDATATAAGVAVVASGVLGDLGPRWALAVLAGSYAVWAWGLRSNLRANQALLTATGTSTNVLSKAAHDLARRHRTGPRAARVAAAAGYTATEVAKEVPYYAGAFGAAALTDPVTATGAMLFLAGANLGAAGYEYGLARLTRAFLRRRRYASFDTDWDPAAYLNGYYRTVEPDEVATIAFLVDALRGAERDRPVLFFGVGPTLHHVFAAAETASELHLGDYLPGNLAQIRRWLDRDPRAHDWRPFVRYTLRCEGDAEPTDEEVTAREELTRKKITDLVEVDAARPRPLPSRYATVVSAYCADSATADRATWARFMRHIGGLVEPGGLFVTAALRRCRGYTVAGRSFPSADVDEHDLRAVLRPDFAPPAIEVRQVPQQAAHGYGGIVLCHARRRTDPAAD
;
A
#
# COMPACT_ATOMS: atom_id res chain seq x y z
N MET A 1 -11.20 -16.76 -7.42
CA MET A 1 -9.91 -16.90 -8.15
C MET A 1 -8.78 -16.39 -7.26
N THR A 2 -7.76 -17.21 -7.01
CA THR A 2 -6.56 -16.80 -6.25
C THR A 2 -5.86 -15.61 -6.94
N GLY A 3 -5.21 -14.72 -6.19
CA GLY A 3 -4.58 -13.51 -6.73
C GLY A 3 -3.60 -13.78 -7.90
N GLY A 4 -2.98 -14.96 -7.94
CA GLY A 4 -2.11 -15.40 -9.03
C GLY A 4 -2.84 -15.58 -10.38
N ALA A 5 -4.03 -16.20 -10.39
CA ALA A 5 -4.77 -16.44 -11.64
C ALA A 5 -5.20 -15.12 -12.30
N ARG A 6 -5.63 -14.13 -11.49
CA ARG A 6 -5.99 -12.80 -11.98
C ARG A 6 -4.79 -12.08 -12.60
N ALA A 7 -3.61 -12.18 -11.98
CA ALA A 7 -2.40 -11.55 -12.51
C ALA A 7 -1.98 -12.12 -13.87
N TRP A 8 -2.15 -13.42 -14.08
CA TRP A 8 -1.89 -14.06 -15.38
C TRP A 8 -2.87 -13.63 -16.47
N VAL A 9 -4.17 -13.57 -16.16
CA VAL A 9 -5.19 -13.07 -17.12
C VAL A 9 -4.91 -11.63 -17.52
N VAL A 10 -4.60 -10.76 -16.56
CA VAL A 10 -4.24 -9.36 -16.83
C VAL A 10 -2.99 -9.27 -17.70
N SER A 11 -1.96 -10.07 -17.42
CA SER A 11 -0.74 -10.09 -18.22
C SER A 11 -0.96 -10.58 -19.65
N LEU A 12 -1.79 -11.61 -19.84
CA LEU A 12 -2.12 -12.10 -21.17
C LEU A 12 -2.86 -11.02 -21.98
N ALA A 13 -3.89 -10.41 -21.40
CA ALA A 13 -4.64 -9.34 -22.04
C ALA A 13 -3.75 -8.13 -22.36
N ALA A 14 -2.89 -7.72 -21.43
CA ALA A 14 -1.94 -6.63 -21.64
C ALA A 14 -0.92 -6.95 -22.74
N THR A 15 -0.47 -8.21 -22.84
CA THR A 15 0.46 -8.64 -23.90
C THR A 15 -0.17 -8.54 -25.27
N VAL A 16 -1.40 -9.04 -25.41
CA VAL A 16 -2.14 -8.98 -26.69
C VAL A 16 -2.38 -7.52 -27.08
N ALA A 17 -2.93 -6.71 -26.17
CA ALA A 17 -3.18 -5.29 -26.43
C ALA A 17 -1.90 -4.53 -26.79
N SER A 18 -0.81 -4.80 -26.06
CA SER A 18 0.48 -4.14 -26.29
C SER A 18 1.11 -4.54 -27.61
N ALA A 19 0.99 -5.80 -28.02
CA ALA A 19 1.54 -6.28 -29.29
C ALA A 19 0.86 -5.59 -30.48
N TYR A 20 -0.48 -5.62 -30.54
CA TYR A 20 -1.22 -4.97 -31.62
C TYR A 20 -0.99 -3.46 -31.69
N ALA A 21 -0.95 -2.78 -30.53
CA ALA A 21 -0.72 -1.34 -30.49
C ALA A 21 0.70 -0.97 -30.93
N LEU A 22 1.71 -1.78 -30.53
CA LEU A 22 3.09 -1.60 -30.98
C LEU A 22 3.19 -1.80 -32.49
N ASP A 23 2.62 -2.87 -33.03
CA ASP A 23 2.68 -3.19 -34.46
C ASP A 23 2.00 -2.13 -35.33
N ALA A 24 0.81 -1.66 -34.92
CA ALA A 24 0.12 -0.59 -35.61
C ALA A 24 0.94 0.71 -35.60
N THR A 25 1.54 1.05 -34.45
CA THR A 25 2.37 2.26 -34.30
C THR A 25 3.64 2.19 -35.15
N ALA A 26 4.34 1.04 -35.11
CA ALA A 26 5.56 0.80 -35.87
C ALA A 26 5.27 0.84 -37.37
N THR A 27 4.26 0.09 -37.84
CA THR A 27 3.89 0.07 -39.25
C THR A 27 3.50 1.47 -39.75
N ALA A 28 2.66 2.20 -39.00
CA ALA A 28 2.27 3.55 -39.38
C ALA A 28 3.47 4.51 -39.47
N ALA A 29 4.42 4.42 -38.54
CA ALA A 29 5.65 5.21 -38.57
C ALA A 29 6.54 4.86 -39.78
N GLY A 30 6.68 3.57 -40.10
CA GLY A 30 7.40 3.10 -41.28
C GLY A 30 6.79 3.64 -42.57
N VAL A 31 5.46 3.51 -42.73
CA VAL A 31 4.73 4.07 -43.88
C VAL A 31 4.90 5.58 -43.96
N ALA A 32 4.77 6.29 -42.83
CA ALA A 32 4.90 7.74 -42.80
C ALA A 32 6.29 8.22 -43.23
N VAL A 33 7.36 7.54 -42.80
CA VAL A 33 8.73 7.86 -43.22
C VAL A 33 8.89 7.73 -44.74
N VAL A 34 8.44 6.61 -45.31
CA VAL A 34 8.54 6.38 -46.76
C VAL A 34 7.66 7.36 -47.54
N ALA A 35 6.40 7.53 -47.13
CA ALA A 35 5.43 8.40 -47.81
C ALA A 35 5.82 9.88 -47.73
N SER A 36 6.58 10.29 -46.72
CA SER A 36 7.04 11.68 -46.60
C SER A 36 8.00 12.10 -47.71
N GLY A 37 8.71 11.15 -48.35
CA GLY A 37 9.73 11.44 -49.36
C GLY A 37 10.98 12.16 -48.84
N VAL A 38 11.02 12.59 -47.57
CA VAL A 38 12.10 13.41 -46.98
C VAL A 38 13.46 12.72 -47.09
N LEU A 39 13.48 11.39 -47.06
CA LEU A 39 14.68 10.56 -47.15
C LEU A 39 14.77 9.78 -48.47
N GLY A 40 13.92 10.08 -49.46
CA GLY A 40 13.76 9.30 -50.69
C GLY A 40 15.01 9.26 -51.58
N ASP A 41 15.79 10.33 -51.59
CA ASP A 41 17.01 10.45 -52.41
C ASP A 41 18.27 9.91 -51.72
N LEU A 42 18.14 9.27 -50.55
CA LEU A 42 19.28 8.70 -49.86
C LEU A 42 19.87 7.51 -50.64
N GLY A 43 21.18 7.58 -50.88
CA GLY A 43 21.92 6.42 -51.38
C GLY A 43 21.87 5.24 -50.39
N PRO A 44 22.02 3.98 -50.86
CA PRO A 44 21.86 2.78 -50.03
C PRO A 44 22.71 2.76 -48.76
N ARG A 45 23.96 3.27 -48.83
CA ARG A 45 24.87 3.36 -47.67
C ARG A 45 24.32 4.23 -46.54
N TRP A 46 23.63 5.32 -46.88
CA TRP A 46 23.06 6.25 -45.91
C TRP A 46 21.73 5.75 -45.37
N ALA A 47 20.91 5.11 -46.21
CA ALA A 47 19.71 4.41 -45.76
C ALA A 47 20.03 3.28 -44.76
N LEU A 48 21.11 2.53 -45.00
CA LEU A 48 21.62 1.53 -44.06
C LEU A 48 22.09 2.17 -42.75
N ALA A 49 22.79 3.30 -42.80
CA ALA A 49 23.20 4.04 -41.61
C ALA A 49 22.01 4.56 -40.79
N VAL A 50 20.96 5.04 -41.46
CA VAL A 50 19.70 5.47 -40.82
C VAL A 50 19.00 4.27 -40.15
N LEU A 51 18.93 3.12 -40.83
CA LEU A 51 18.40 1.89 -40.27
C LEU A 51 19.22 1.41 -39.05
N ALA A 52 20.55 1.43 -39.13
CA ALA A 52 21.40 1.08 -37.99
C ALA A 52 21.20 2.05 -36.80
N GLY A 53 21.06 3.34 -37.08
CA GLY A 53 20.76 4.36 -36.07
C GLY A 53 19.39 4.17 -35.39
N SER A 54 18.37 3.76 -36.15
CA SER A 54 17.03 3.52 -35.60
C SER A 54 17.01 2.37 -34.59
N TYR A 55 17.84 1.33 -34.78
CA TYR A 55 18.03 0.26 -33.80
C TYR A 55 18.59 0.73 -32.46
N ALA A 56 19.49 1.72 -32.47
CA ALA A 56 20.01 2.31 -31.24
C ALA A 56 18.90 3.06 -30.47
N VAL A 57 18.03 3.78 -31.19
CA VAL A 57 16.88 4.48 -30.62
C VAL A 57 15.86 3.48 -30.06
N TRP A 58 15.57 2.41 -30.81
CA TRP A 58 14.73 1.31 -30.36
C TRP A 58 15.26 0.64 -29.10
N ALA A 59 16.55 0.30 -29.05
CA ALA A 59 17.19 -0.27 -27.87
C ALA A 59 17.07 0.64 -26.64
N TRP A 60 17.14 1.97 -26.82
CA TRP A 60 16.93 2.93 -25.74
C TRP A 60 15.48 2.94 -25.23
N GLY A 61 14.50 2.95 -26.15
CA GLY A 61 13.07 2.84 -25.83
C GLY A 61 12.77 1.54 -25.07
N LEU A 62 13.21 0.41 -25.62
CA LEU A 62 13.07 -0.92 -25.01
C LEU A 62 13.71 -0.96 -23.61
N ARG A 63 14.93 -0.44 -23.43
CA ARG A 63 15.59 -0.39 -22.11
C ARG A 63 14.76 0.41 -21.08
N SER A 64 14.10 1.49 -21.51
CA SER A 64 13.20 2.26 -20.64
C SER A 64 12.02 1.42 -20.19
N ASN A 65 11.41 0.66 -21.10
CA ASN A 65 10.27 -0.19 -20.82
C ASN A 65 10.62 -1.43 -20.00
N LEU A 66 11.74 -2.12 -20.29
CA LEU A 66 12.23 -3.24 -19.50
C LEU A 66 12.34 -2.88 -18.01
N ARG A 67 12.87 -1.68 -17.71
CA ARG A 67 12.94 -1.16 -16.33
C ARG A 67 11.56 -0.91 -15.72
N ALA A 68 10.62 -0.36 -16.49
CA ALA A 68 9.26 -0.08 -16.03
C ALA A 68 8.46 -1.37 -15.81
N ASN A 69 8.53 -2.31 -16.76
CA ASN A 69 7.92 -3.64 -16.67
C ASN A 69 8.48 -4.44 -15.48
N GLN A 70 9.79 -4.34 -15.20
CA GLN A 70 10.36 -4.96 -14.00
C GLN A 70 9.77 -4.38 -12.70
N ALA A 71 9.57 -3.06 -12.65
CA ALA A 71 8.93 -2.42 -11.51
C ALA A 71 7.46 -2.86 -11.39
N LEU A 72 6.74 -2.99 -12.52
CA LEU A 72 5.36 -3.46 -12.56
C LEU A 72 5.23 -4.90 -12.06
N LEU A 73 6.10 -5.81 -12.52
CA LEU A 73 6.18 -7.21 -12.09
C LEU A 73 6.42 -7.31 -10.59
N THR A 74 7.39 -6.55 -10.08
CA THR A 74 7.74 -6.56 -8.66
C THR A 74 6.61 -6.01 -7.80
N ALA A 75 5.93 -4.95 -8.25
CA ALA A 75 4.90 -4.26 -7.48
C ALA A 75 3.52 -4.92 -7.55
N THR A 76 3.20 -5.62 -8.63
CA THR A 76 1.83 -6.10 -8.90
C THR A 76 1.73 -7.57 -9.27
N GLY A 77 2.86 -8.23 -9.55
CA GLY A 77 2.88 -9.57 -10.14
C GLY A 77 2.40 -9.64 -11.59
N THR A 78 2.11 -8.49 -12.23
CA THR A 78 1.67 -8.38 -13.63
C THR A 78 2.77 -7.79 -14.52
N SER A 79 2.63 -8.01 -15.82
CA SER A 79 3.55 -7.59 -16.87
C SER A 79 2.77 -7.26 -18.14
N THR A 80 3.28 -6.33 -18.93
CA THR A 80 2.82 -6.07 -20.31
C THR A 80 3.33 -7.12 -21.31
N ASN A 81 4.10 -8.11 -20.87
CA ASN A 81 4.61 -9.20 -21.68
C ASN A 81 4.55 -10.54 -20.92
N VAL A 82 3.79 -11.50 -21.45
CA VAL A 82 3.50 -12.77 -20.79
C VAL A 82 4.73 -13.67 -20.67
N LEU A 83 5.66 -13.63 -21.62
CA LEU A 83 6.90 -14.38 -21.57
C LEU A 83 7.87 -13.79 -20.54
N SER A 84 7.90 -12.46 -20.41
CA SER A 84 8.60 -11.77 -19.33
C SER A 84 8.09 -12.21 -17.96
N LYS A 85 6.77 -12.28 -17.77
CA LYS A 85 6.15 -12.80 -16.54
C LYS A 85 6.48 -14.28 -16.31
N ALA A 86 6.36 -15.12 -17.33
CA ALA A 86 6.66 -16.54 -17.21
C ALA A 86 8.10 -16.79 -16.77
N ALA A 87 9.06 -16.10 -17.40
CA ALA A 87 10.47 -16.17 -17.05
C ALA A 87 10.74 -15.65 -15.63
N HIS A 88 10.09 -14.57 -15.22
CA HIS A 88 10.17 -14.03 -13.87
C HIS A 88 9.68 -15.03 -12.81
N ASP A 89 8.47 -15.57 -13.01
CA ASP A 89 7.83 -16.49 -12.07
C ASP A 89 8.60 -17.82 -11.98
N LEU A 90 9.12 -18.33 -13.11
CA LEU A 90 9.96 -19.52 -13.14
C LEU A 90 11.26 -19.32 -12.35
N ALA A 91 11.98 -18.21 -12.59
CA ALA A 91 13.19 -17.88 -11.85
C ALA A 91 12.93 -17.76 -10.34
N ARG A 92 11.79 -17.19 -9.94
CA ARG A 92 11.37 -17.08 -8.53
C ARG A 92 11.03 -18.44 -7.92
N ARG A 93 10.38 -19.35 -8.66
CA ARG A 93 10.06 -20.72 -8.19
C ARG A 93 11.32 -21.53 -7.89
N HIS A 94 12.38 -21.36 -8.67
CA HIS A 94 13.68 -22.00 -8.44
C HIS A 94 14.53 -21.32 -7.35
N ARG A 95 13.94 -20.43 -6.52
CA ARG A 95 14.62 -19.68 -5.45
C ARG A 95 15.88 -18.92 -5.92
N THR A 96 15.93 -18.52 -7.19
CA THR A 96 17.06 -17.75 -7.70
C THR A 96 17.02 -16.32 -7.15
N GLY A 97 18.19 -15.70 -6.98
CA GLY A 97 18.30 -14.37 -6.40
C GLY A 97 17.54 -13.30 -7.20
N PRO A 98 17.19 -12.14 -6.59
CA PRO A 98 16.42 -11.08 -7.24
C PRO A 98 17.02 -10.57 -8.56
N ARG A 99 18.35 -10.64 -8.71
CA ARG A 99 19.04 -10.28 -9.96
C ARG A 99 18.74 -11.27 -11.10
N ALA A 100 18.73 -12.57 -10.82
CA ALA A 100 18.44 -13.60 -11.81
C ALA A 100 17.00 -13.49 -12.33
N ALA A 101 16.03 -13.26 -11.44
CA ALA A 101 14.63 -13.07 -11.85
C ALA A 101 14.41 -11.79 -12.69
N ARG A 102 15.23 -10.75 -12.50
CA ARG A 102 15.22 -9.55 -13.36
C ARG A 102 15.78 -9.83 -14.74
N VAL A 103 16.92 -10.54 -14.80
CA VAL A 103 17.56 -10.91 -16.07
C VAL A 103 16.65 -11.84 -16.88
N ALA A 104 16.05 -12.84 -16.24
CA ALA A 104 15.10 -13.75 -16.89
C ALA A 104 13.88 -13.00 -17.45
N ALA A 105 13.28 -12.10 -16.66
CA ALA A 105 12.16 -11.28 -17.11
C ALA A 105 12.53 -10.39 -18.30
N ALA A 106 13.70 -9.75 -18.25
CA ALA A 106 14.20 -8.93 -19.34
C ALA A 106 14.46 -9.76 -20.61
N ALA A 107 15.09 -10.93 -20.46
CA ALA A 107 15.34 -11.85 -21.57
C ALA A 107 14.03 -12.33 -22.22
N GLY A 108 13.03 -12.71 -21.43
CA GLY A 108 11.72 -13.12 -21.96
C GLY A 108 11.02 -11.99 -22.74
N TYR A 109 11.11 -10.76 -22.25
CA TYR A 109 10.58 -9.59 -22.97
C TYR A 109 11.35 -9.35 -24.28
N THR A 110 12.68 -9.23 -24.22
CA THR A 110 13.52 -8.96 -25.39
C THR A 110 13.38 -10.04 -26.45
N ALA A 111 13.34 -11.33 -26.07
CA ALA A 111 13.12 -12.43 -27.01
C ALA A 111 11.78 -12.30 -27.75
N THR A 112 10.74 -11.83 -27.06
CA THR A 112 9.44 -11.57 -27.69
C THR A 112 9.54 -10.47 -28.75
N GLU A 113 10.21 -9.36 -28.42
CA GLU A 113 10.33 -8.23 -29.35
C GLU A 113 11.23 -8.57 -30.55
N VAL A 114 12.35 -9.27 -30.35
CA VAL A 114 13.19 -9.74 -31.46
C VAL A 114 12.42 -10.71 -32.37
N ALA A 115 11.62 -11.62 -31.81
CA ALA A 115 10.82 -12.54 -32.60
C ALA A 115 9.78 -11.83 -33.48
N LYS A 116 9.21 -10.70 -33.00
CA LYS A 116 8.27 -9.88 -33.77
C LYS A 116 8.92 -9.13 -34.92
N GLU A 117 10.23 -8.93 -34.94
CA GLU A 117 10.89 -8.24 -36.05
C GLU A 117 11.03 -9.09 -37.30
N VAL A 118 11.06 -10.42 -37.16
CA VAL A 118 11.26 -11.35 -38.29
C VAL A 118 10.22 -11.14 -39.40
N PRO A 119 8.91 -11.02 -39.12
CA PRO A 119 7.91 -10.69 -40.13
C PRO A 119 8.12 -9.33 -40.83
N TYR A 120 8.65 -8.31 -40.15
CA TYR A 120 8.88 -7.00 -40.77
C TYR A 120 10.00 -7.07 -41.81
N TYR A 121 11.08 -7.76 -41.49
CA TYR A 121 12.17 -7.99 -42.45
C TYR A 121 11.71 -8.82 -43.65
N ALA A 122 10.98 -9.91 -43.39
CA ALA A 122 10.44 -10.77 -44.44
C ALA A 122 9.47 -10.00 -45.35
N GLY A 123 8.59 -9.18 -44.77
CA GLY A 123 7.65 -8.35 -45.51
C GLY A 123 8.33 -7.25 -46.32
N ALA A 124 9.23 -6.48 -45.71
CA ALA A 124 9.88 -5.34 -46.35
C ALA A 124 10.81 -5.76 -47.50
N PHE A 125 11.69 -6.75 -47.26
CA PHE A 125 12.62 -7.23 -48.29
C PHE A 125 11.97 -8.22 -49.26
N GLY A 126 10.96 -8.98 -48.82
CA GLY A 126 10.16 -9.81 -49.72
C GLY A 126 9.38 -8.96 -50.73
N ALA A 127 8.75 -7.87 -50.28
CA ALA A 127 8.09 -6.92 -51.19
C ALA A 127 9.09 -6.27 -52.14
N ALA A 128 10.28 -5.89 -51.67
CA ALA A 128 11.32 -5.31 -52.52
C ALA A 128 11.88 -6.30 -53.56
N ALA A 129 11.93 -7.59 -53.25
CA ALA A 129 12.39 -8.62 -54.17
C ALA A 129 11.33 -9.04 -55.19
N LEU A 130 10.05 -8.84 -54.88
CA LEU A 130 8.92 -9.35 -55.66
C LEU A 130 8.13 -8.27 -56.42
N THR A 131 8.38 -6.99 -56.15
CA THR A 131 7.60 -5.90 -56.75
C THR A 131 8.49 -4.72 -57.17
N ASP A 132 8.33 -4.26 -58.41
CA ASP A 132 9.07 -3.12 -58.98
C ASP A 132 8.89 -1.78 -58.24
N PRO A 133 7.75 -1.48 -57.56
CA PRO A 133 7.57 -0.22 -56.84
C PRO A 133 8.38 -0.10 -55.54
N VAL A 134 8.83 -1.23 -54.95
CA VAL A 134 9.48 -1.23 -53.63
C VAL A 134 10.99 -1.38 -53.82
N THR A 135 11.72 -0.28 -53.63
CA THR A 135 13.19 -0.32 -53.70
C THR A 135 13.80 -0.85 -52.40
N ALA A 136 15.00 -1.43 -52.48
CA ALA A 136 15.76 -1.84 -51.29
C ALA A 136 16.01 -0.66 -50.33
N THR A 137 16.25 0.54 -50.86
CA THR A 137 16.31 1.79 -50.08
C THR A 137 14.99 2.08 -49.38
N GLY A 138 13.86 1.98 -50.07
CA GLY A 138 12.53 2.15 -49.49
C GLY A 138 12.23 1.15 -48.36
N ALA A 139 12.62 -0.11 -48.54
CA ALA A 139 12.50 -1.14 -47.50
C ALA A 139 13.34 -0.82 -46.24
N MET A 140 14.59 -0.35 -46.42
CA MET A 140 15.43 0.08 -45.30
C MET A 140 14.83 1.28 -44.55
N LEU A 141 14.28 2.26 -45.28
CA LEU A 141 13.64 3.44 -44.69
C LEU A 141 12.32 3.11 -43.99
N PHE A 142 11.54 2.18 -44.53
CA PHE A 142 10.35 1.64 -43.86
C PHE A 142 10.71 1.00 -42.52
N LEU A 143 11.69 0.09 -42.52
CA LEU A 143 12.17 -0.56 -41.29
C LEU A 143 12.75 0.46 -40.31
N ALA A 144 13.46 1.48 -40.80
CA ALA A 144 13.97 2.54 -39.95
C ALA A 144 12.84 3.32 -39.25
N GLY A 145 11.79 3.68 -40.00
CA GLY A 145 10.60 4.32 -39.43
C GLY A 145 9.85 3.42 -38.45
N ALA A 146 9.73 2.12 -38.76
CA ALA A 146 9.10 1.16 -37.87
C ALA A 146 9.82 1.03 -36.52
N ASN A 147 11.17 0.96 -36.55
CA ASN A 147 11.99 0.95 -35.34
C ASN A 147 11.80 2.21 -34.49
N LEU A 148 11.72 3.39 -35.12
CA LEU A 148 11.46 4.65 -34.42
C LEU A 148 10.06 4.69 -33.79
N GLY A 149 9.04 4.19 -34.50
CA GLY A 149 7.68 4.05 -33.98
C GLY A 149 7.62 3.10 -32.77
N ALA A 150 8.24 1.93 -32.88
CA ALA A 150 8.36 0.97 -31.78
C ALA A 150 9.11 1.57 -30.58
N ALA A 151 10.21 2.31 -30.81
CA ALA A 151 10.95 3.00 -29.75
C ALA A 151 10.07 4.00 -28.98
N GLY A 152 9.29 4.80 -29.71
CA GLY A 152 8.36 5.76 -29.14
C GLY A 152 7.25 5.10 -28.33
N TYR A 153 6.69 4.00 -28.85
CA TYR A 153 5.68 3.20 -28.15
C TYR A 153 6.22 2.64 -26.84
N GLU A 154 7.37 1.95 -26.88
CA GLU A 154 8.04 1.36 -25.72
C GLU A 154 8.35 2.41 -24.65
N TYR A 155 8.87 3.58 -25.07
CA TYR A 155 9.10 4.70 -24.15
C TYR A 155 7.80 5.25 -23.54
N GLY A 156 6.75 5.41 -24.35
CA GLY A 156 5.43 5.86 -23.91
C GLY A 156 4.80 4.90 -22.89
N LEU A 157 4.80 3.61 -23.18
CA LEU A 157 4.34 2.55 -22.29
C LEU A 157 5.12 2.54 -20.96
N ALA A 158 6.43 2.75 -21.02
CA ALA A 158 7.26 2.89 -19.83
C ALA A 158 6.83 4.08 -18.95
N ARG A 159 6.53 5.23 -19.56
CA ARG A 159 6.05 6.41 -18.80
C ARG A 159 4.69 6.17 -18.18
N LEU A 160 3.75 5.59 -18.92
CA LEU A 160 2.41 5.26 -18.43
C LEU A 160 2.48 4.28 -17.26
N THR A 161 3.29 3.23 -17.40
CA THR A 161 3.53 2.25 -16.33
C THR A 161 4.11 2.91 -15.07
N ARG A 162 5.10 3.78 -15.22
CA ARG A 162 5.67 4.52 -14.07
C ARG A 162 4.65 5.46 -13.43
N ALA A 163 3.82 6.14 -14.22
CA ALA A 163 2.76 7.01 -13.70
C ALA A 163 1.70 6.19 -12.93
N PHE A 164 1.31 5.04 -13.46
CA PHE A 164 0.41 4.08 -12.79
C PHE A 164 0.98 3.62 -11.44
N LEU A 165 2.26 3.24 -11.40
CA LEU A 165 2.94 2.81 -10.17
C LEU A 165 3.13 3.96 -9.18
N ARG A 166 3.40 5.18 -9.63
CA ARG A 166 3.53 6.37 -8.77
C ARG A 166 2.21 6.74 -8.09
N ARG A 167 1.06 6.57 -8.77
CA ARG A 167 -0.26 6.76 -8.17
C ARG A 167 -0.59 5.72 -7.08
N ARG A 168 0.22 4.67 -6.94
CA ARG A 168 -0.03 3.53 -6.05
C ARG A 168 1.03 3.30 -4.97
N ARG A 169 2.09 4.11 -4.91
CA ARG A 169 3.20 3.81 -4.01
C ARG A 169 3.03 4.53 -2.68
N TYR A 170 2.32 3.87 -1.77
CA TYR A 170 2.55 4.12 -0.36
C TYR A 170 3.97 3.70 0.03
N ALA A 171 4.52 4.39 1.00
CA ALA A 171 5.74 4.04 1.68
C ALA A 171 5.56 2.72 2.44
N SER A 172 6.66 2.00 2.63
CA SER A 172 6.68 0.71 3.31
C SER A 172 6.79 0.92 4.83
N PHE A 173 5.91 0.29 5.60
CA PHE A 173 5.99 0.34 7.06
C PHE A 173 7.30 -0.25 7.58
N ASP A 174 7.81 -1.32 6.97
CA ASP A 174 9.03 -1.99 7.43
C ASP A 174 10.32 -1.19 7.18
N THR A 175 10.32 -0.28 6.20
CA THR A 175 11.57 0.40 5.75
C THR A 175 11.52 1.92 5.81
N ASP A 176 10.34 2.52 5.66
CA ASP A 176 10.18 3.97 5.52
C ASP A 176 9.46 4.62 6.72
N TRP A 177 8.89 3.82 7.62
CA TRP A 177 8.21 4.31 8.81
C TRP A 177 9.20 4.88 9.83
N ASP A 178 8.88 6.07 10.33
CA ASP A 178 9.62 6.71 11.40
C ASP A 178 8.66 7.02 12.55
N PRO A 179 8.72 6.27 13.67
CA PRO A 179 7.81 6.45 14.78
C PRO A 179 8.00 7.79 15.50
N ALA A 180 9.24 8.31 15.55
CA ALA A 180 9.51 9.60 16.18
C ALA A 180 8.96 10.76 15.33
N ALA A 181 9.10 10.65 14.01
CA ALA A 181 8.51 11.64 13.10
C ALA A 181 6.98 11.57 13.09
N TYR A 182 6.38 10.38 13.27
CA TYR A 182 4.94 10.24 13.47
C TYR A 182 4.47 10.93 14.75
N LEU A 183 5.14 10.68 15.89
CA LEU A 183 4.84 11.36 17.16
C LEU A 183 4.98 12.88 17.06
N ASN A 184 6.06 13.37 16.45
CA ASN A 184 6.25 14.81 16.24
C ASN A 184 5.27 15.41 15.23
N GLY A 185 4.72 14.62 14.30
CA GLY A 185 3.77 15.10 13.30
C GLY A 185 2.33 15.19 13.79
N TYR A 186 1.91 14.25 14.64
CA TYR A 186 0.50 14.10 15.04
C TYR A 186 0.24 14.34 16.53
N TYR A 187 1.24 14.17 17.39
CA TYR A 187 1.03 14.09 18.84
C TYR A 187 1.76 15.17 19.65
N ARG A 188 2.25 16.24 19.02
CA ARG A 188 2.85 17.37 19.77
C ARG A 188 1.82 18.11 20.65
N THR A 189 0.57 18.08 20.23
CA THR A 189 -0.55 18.80 20.80
C THR A 189 -1.78 17.90 20.77
N VAL A 190 -2.74 18.14 21.66
CA VAL A 190 -4.01 17.41 21.65
C VAL A 190 -4.89 18.04 20.58
N GLU A 191 -4.79 17.50 19.37
CA GLU A 191 -5.53 17.98 18.19
C GLU A 191 -7.03 17.65 18.26
N PRO A 192 -7.91 18.29 17.46
CA PRO A 192 -9.36 18.11 17.55
C PRO A 192 -9.87 16.67 17.36
N ASP A 193 -9.21 15.88 16.51
CA ASP A 193 -9.47 14.44 16.36
C ASP A 193 -9.10 13.66 17.62
N GLU A 194 -8.00 14.02 18.27
CA GLU A 194 -7.59 13.41 19.54
C GLU A 194 -8.51 13.79 20.69
N VAL A 195 -8.97 15.04 20.74
CA VAL A 195 -10.01 15.50 21.67
C VAL A 195 -11.25 14.60 21.58
N ALA A 196 -11.76 14.39 20.36
CA ALA A 196 -12.92 13.54 20.16
C ALA A 196 -12.65 12.06 20.46
N THR A 197 -11.47 11.55 20.08
CA THR A 197 -11.13 10.14 20.26
C THR A 197 -10.92 9.79 21.73
N ILE A 198 -10.23 10.62 22.50
CA ILE A 198 -10.00 10.39 23.93
C ILE A 198 -11.31 10.45 24.72
N ALA A 199 -12.17 11.44 24.44
CA ALA A 199 -13.48 11.54 25.10
C ALA A 199 -14.34 10.29 24.83
N PHE A 200 -14.37 9.83 23.58
CA PHE A 200 -15.06 8.61 23.19
C PHE A 200 -14.48 7.35 23.87
N LEU A 201 -13.15 7.23 23.93
CA LEU A 201 -12.49 6.09 24.58
C LEU A 201 -12.79 6.04 26.07
N VAL A 202 -12.74 7.18 26.77
CA VAL A 202 -13.09 7.27 28.18
C VAL A 202 -14.53 6.80 28.42
N ASP A 203 -15.49 7.24 27.59
CA ASP A 203 -16.87 6.79 27.73
C ASP A 203 -17.05 5.31 27.40
N ALA A 204 -16.49 4.84 26.28
CA ALA A 204 -16.58 3.44 25.86
C ALA A 204 -15.97 2.48 26.89
N LEU A 205 -14.82 2.85 27.49
CA LEU A 205 -14.12 2.04 28.48
C LEU A 205 -14.83 1.98 29.84
N ARG A 206 -15.84 2.81 30.12
CA ARG A 206 -16.75 2.59 31.26
C ARG A 206 -17.51 1.27 31.14
N GLY A 207 -17.69 0.78 29.92
CA GLY A 207 -18.24 -0.54 29.66
C GLY A 207 -17.23 -1.67 29.84
N ALA A 208 -15.93 -1.41 29.99
CA ALA A 208 -14.95 -2.49 30.13
C ALA A 208 -15.19 -3.27 31.44
N GLU A 209 -14.98 -4.59 31.40
CA GLU A 209 -14.97 -5.39 32.63
C GLU A 209 -13.77 -4.97 33.48
N ARG A 210 -14.03 -4.68 34.76
CA ARG A 210 -12.98 -4.23 35.70
C ARG A 210 -12.07 -5.39 36.08
N ASP A 211 -10.82 -5.06 36.40
CA ASP A 211 -9.81 -6.00 36.92
C ASP A 211 -9.52 -7.19 35.99
N ARG A 212 -9.67 -6.96 34.68
CA ARG A 212 -9.30 -7.89 33.61
C ARG A 212 -8.17 -7.30 32.75
N PRO A 213 -7.35 -8.13 32.09
CA PRO A 213 -6.37 -7.64 31.12
C PRO A 213 -7.05 -6.97 29.92
N VAL A 214 -6.50 -5.84 29.49
CA VAL A 214 -6.97 -5.10 28.30
C VAL A 214 -5.88 -5.13 27.24
N LEU A 215 -6.25 -5.52 26.02
CA LEU A 215 -5.35 -5.52 24.86
C LEU A 215 -5.51 -4.24 24.05
N PHE A 216 -4.41 -3.55 23.78
CA PHE A 216 -4.31 -2.54 22.74
C PHE A 216 -3.62 -3.15 21.51
N PHE A 217 -4.39 -3.43 20.46
CA PHE A 217 -3.89 -4.06 19.24
C PHE A 217 -3.58 -3.02 18.17
N GLY A 218 -2.31 -2.97 17.73
CA GLY A 218 -1.81 -1.95 16.81
C GLY A 218 -1.73 -0.59 17.48
N VAL A 219 -1.13 -0.54 18.67
CA VAL A 219 -1.04 0.67 19.51
C VAL A 219 -0.17 1.78 18.90
N GLY A 220 0.63 1.46 17.88
CA GLY A 220 1.61 2.36 17.31
C GLY A 220 2.68 2.76 18.33
N PRO A 221 3.38 3.88 18.15
CA PRO A 221 4.31 4.38 19.16
C PRO A 221 3.61 5.19 20.27
N THR A 222 2.29 5.03 20.45
CA THR A 222 1.43 6.00 21.15
C THR A 222 0.88 5.50 22.49
N LEU A 223 0.52 6.41 23.40
CA LEU A 223 -0.07 6.07 24.72
C LEU A 223 -1.36 6.81 25.07
N HIS A 224 -1.74 7.85 24.32
CA HIS A 224 -2.94 8.65 24.56
C HIS A 224 -4.25 7.85 24.70
N HIS A 225 -4.40 6.73 24.00
CA HIS A 225 -5.56 5.83 24.15
C HIS A 225 -5.48 4.91 25.39
N VAL A 226 -4.28 4.73 25.95
CA VAL A 226 -3.98 3.74 27.00
C VAL A 226 -4.33 4.28 28.39
N PHE A 227 -4.15 5.58 28.63
CA PHE A 227 -4.34 6.19 29.94
C PHE A 227 -5.76 6.03 30.51
N ALA A 228 -6.78 5.99 29.65
CA ALA A 228 -8.18 5.80 30.04
C ALA A 228 -8.48 4.39 30.59
N ALA A 229 -7.64 3.40 30.30
CA ALA A 229 -7.82 2.03 30.77
C ALA A 229 -7.11 1.74 32.10
N ALA A 230 -6.21 2.62 32.56
CA ALA A 230 -5.29 2.35 33.67
C ALA A 230 -6.00 2.02 35.01
N GLU A 231 -7.12 2.70 35.29
CA GLU A 231 -7.92 2.50 36.52
C GLU A 231 -8.86 1.28 36.45
N THR A 232 -9.10 0.75 35.25
CA THR A 232 -10.09 -0.31 35.02
C THR A 232 -9.43 -1.65 34.76
N ALA A 233 -8.27 -1.66 34.09
CA ALA A 233 -7.55 -2.87 33.73
C ALA A 233 -6.78 -3.47 34.91
N SER A 234 -6.73 -4.79 35.02
CA SER A 234 -5.73 -5.45 35.90
C SER A 234 -4.33 -5.28 35.33
N GLU A 235 -4.21 -5.44 34.01
CA GLU A 235 -2.99 -5.43 33.20
C GLU A 235 -3.28 -4.81 31.82
N LEU A 236 -2.29 -4.15 31.25
CA LEU A 236 -2.34 -3.53 29.92
C LEU A 236 -1.32 -4.24 29.02
N HIS A 237 -1.81 -4.89 27.97
CA HIS A 237 -0.97 -5.55 26.97
C HIS A 237 -0.97 -4.69 25.71
N LEU A 238 0.21 -4.23 25.30
CA LEU A 238 0.34 -3.30 24.18
C LEU A 238 1.00 -4.02 23.00
N GLY A 239 0.23 -4.22 21.93
CA GLY A 239 0.65 -4.93 20.75
C GLY A 239 0.87 -4.03 19.55
N ASP A 240 1.99 -4.17 18.85
CA ASP A 240 2.19 -3.51 17.55
C ASP A 240 2.95 -4.41 16.57
N TYR A 241 2.78 -4.19 15.26
CA TYR A 241 3.50 -4.94 14.22
C TYR A 241 4.96 -4.46 14.08
N LEU A 242 5.24 -3.19 14.37
CA LEU A 242 6.56 -2.60 14.16
C LEU A 242 7.35 -2.56 15.47
N PRO A 243 8.50 -3.24 15.57
CA PRO A 243 9.33 -3.19 16.77
C PRO A 243 9.78 -1.76 17.14
N GLY A 244 9.95 -0.90 16.14
CA GLY A 244 10.29 0.52 16.33
C GLY A 244 9.21 1.33 17.07
N ASN A 245 7.94 0.95 16.93
CA ASN A 245 6.84 1.55 17.68
C ASN A 245 6.90 1.16 19.15
N LEU A 246 7.03 -0.14 19.42
CA LEU A 246 7.17 -0.67 20.79
C LEU A 246 8.41 -0.11 21.50
N ALA A 247 9.49 0.14 20.77
CA ALA A 247 10.69 0.79 21.32
C ALA A 247 10.43 2.23 21.81
N GLN A 248 9.53 3.00 21.17
CA GLN A 248 9.14 4.33 21.68
C GLN A 248 8.36 4.23 22.98
N ILE A 249 7.46 3.26 23.09
CA ILE A 249 6.72 2.99 24.33
C ILE A 249 7.69 2.57 25.43
N ARG A 250 8.64 1.66 25.12
CA ARG A 250 9.68 1.24 26.06
C ARG A 250 10.48 2.42 26.60
N ARG A 251 10.89 3.37 25.75
CA ARG A 251 11.56 4.61 26.21
C ARG A 251 10.75 5.38 27.25
N TRP A 252 9.44 5.49 27.06
CA TRP A 252 8.56 6.17 28.02
C TRP A 252 8.41 5.39 29.33
N LEU A 253 8.32 4.05 29.26
CA LEU A 253 8.34 3.17 30.44
C LEU A 253 9.63 3.33 31.23
N ASP A 254 10.76 3.41 30.53
CA ASP A 254 12.11 3.55 31.11
C ASP A 254 12.43 4.98 31.59
N ARG A 255 11.49 5.93 31.45
CA ARG A 255 11.68 7.36 31.77
C ARG A 255 12.86 8.00 31.01
N ASP A 256 13.13 7.58 29.76
CA ASP A 256 14.13 8.25 28.92
C ASP A 256 13.74 9.74 28.80
N PRO A 257 14.62 10.71 29.11
CA PRO A 257 14.32 12.14 28.98
C PRO A 257 13.94 12.58 27.57
N ARG A 258 14.22 11.75 26.56
CA ARG A 258 13.82 11.96 25.16
C ARG A 258 12.52 11.25 24.78
N ALA A 259 11.88 10.55 25.70
CA ALA A 259 10.56 9.99 25.47
C ALA A 259 9.56 11.10 25.17
N HIS A 260 8.53 10.77 24.40
CA HIS A 260 7.48 11.71 24.06
C HIS A 260 6.72 12.15 25.33
N ASP A 261 6.44 13.44 25.45
CA ASP A 261 5.70 14.01 26.57
C ASP A 261 4.20 13.77 26.38
N TRP A 262 3.64 12.83 27.13
CA TRP A 262 2.22 12.50 27.10
C TRP A 262 1.39 13.29 28.12
N ARG A 263 2.00 14.14 28.97
CA ARG A 263 1.28 14.87 30.03
C ARG A 263 0.07 15.67 29.54
N PRO A 264 0.10 16.36 28.38
CA PRO A 264 -1.09 17.04 27.85
C PRO A 264 -2.27 16.09 27.57
N PHE A 265 -1.99 14.88 27.07
CA PHE A 265 -2.98 13.85 26.77
C PHE A 265 -3.53 13.21 28.05
N VAL A 266 -2.66 12.96 29.04
CA VAL A 266 -3.08 12.48 30.37
C VAL A 266 -4.01 13.51 31.03
N ARG A 267 -3.64 14.79 31.03
CA ARG A 267 -4.48 15.86 31.58
C ARG A 267 -5.83 15.97 30.86
N TYR A 268 -5.86 15.78 29.54
CA TYR A 268 -7.14 15.75 28.82
C TYR A 268 -7.97 14.50 29.13
N THR A 269 -7.32 13.35 29.31
CA THR A 269 -7.98 12.10 29.74
C THR A 269 -8.65 12.27 31.11
N LEU A 270 -7.94 12.80 32.10
CA LEU A 270 -8.48 13.06 33.45
C LEU A 270 -9.68 14.03 33.41
N ARG A 271 -9.63 15.06 32.56
CA ARG A 271 -10.78 15.94 32.30
C ARG A 271 -12.01 15.21 31.76
N CYS A 272 -11.80 14.27 30.84
CA CYS A 272 -12.89 13.44 30.32
C CYS A 272 -13.46 12.48 31.38
N GLU A 273 -12.66 12.11 32.38
CA GLU A 273 -13.08 11.26 33.50
C GLU A 273 -13.83 12.02 34.61
N GLY A 274 -13.87 13.36 34.54
CA GLY A 274 -14.65 14.21 35.43
C GLY A 274 -13.82 15.13 36.33
N ASP A 275 -12.49 15.08 36.22
CA ASP A 275 -11.59 15.99 36.94
C ASP A 275 -11.40 17.30 36.15
N ALA A 276 -12.10 18.36 36.56
CA ALA A 276 -12.16 19.60 35.79
C ALA A 276 -10.80 20.31 35.63
N GLU A 277 -9.93 20.24 36.65
CA GLU A 277 -8.63 20.91 36.69
C GLU A 277 -7.54 19.97 37.24
N PRO A 278 -7.10 18.96 36.46
CA PRO A 278 -6.16 17.96 36.96
C PRO A 278 -4.80 18.60 37.28
N THR A 279 -4.36 18.37 38.51
CA THR A 279 -3.07 18.84 39.01
C THR A 279 -1.91 18.09 38.36
N ASP A 280 -0.70 18.65 38.43
CA ASP A 280 0.49 17.98 37.94
C ASP A 280 0.84 16.70 38.71
N GLU A 281 0.41 16.61 39.97
CA GLU A 281 0.53 15.41 40.80
C GLU A 281 -0.40 14.30 40.31
N GLU A 282 -1.68 14.61 40.02
CA GLU A 282 -2.65 13.65 39.46
C GLU A 282 -2.24 13.16 38.07
N VAL A 283 -1.75 14.07 37.21
CA VAL A 283 -1.18 13.69 35.91
C VAL A 283 -0.02 12.73 36.09
N THR A 284 0.89 13.01 37.02
CA THR A 284 2.04 12.13 37.31
C THR A 284 1.56 10.79 37.86
N ALA A 285 0.60 10.78 38.79
CA ALA A 285 0.03 9.56 39.36
C ALA A 285 -0.60 8.68 38.29
N ARG A 286 -1.32 9.25 37.32
CA ARG A 286 -1.88 8.49 36.19
C ARG A 286 -0.81 7.91 35.29
N GLU A 287 0.25 8.65 34.99
CA GLU A 287 1.38 8.10 34.24
C GLU A 287 2.02 6.91 34.98
N GLU A 288 2.28 7.05 36.28
CA GLU A 288 2.87 5.99 37.10
C GLU A 288 1.99 4.74 37.20
N LEU A 289 0.69 4.93 37.40
CA LEU A 289 -0.26 3.82 37.37
C LEU A 289 -0.22 3.12 36.01
N THR A 290 -0.22 3.88 34.93
CA THR A 290 -0.16 3.31 33.57
C THR A 290 1.13 2.55 33.33
N ARG A 291 2.30 3.09 33.74
CA ARG A 291 3.60 2.38 33.68
C ARG A 291 3.55 1.06 34.44
N LYS A 292 2.97 1.06 35.65
CA LYS A 292 2.83 -0.14 36.48
C LYS A 292 1.90 -1.19 35.84
N LYS A 293 0.84 -0.73 35.16
CA LYS A 293 -0.18 -1.59 34.56
C LYS A 293 0.25 -2.18 33.22
N ILE A 294 1.18 -1.56 32.50
CA ILE A 294 1.75 -2.13 31.27
C ILE A 294 2.68 -3.29 31.64
N THR A 295 2.19 -4.51 31.48
CA THR A 295 2.92 -5.75 31.81
C THR A 295 3.54 -6.41 30.58
N ASP A 296 3.02 -6.13 29.38
CA ASP A 296 3.49 -6.76 28.14
C ASP A 296 3.57 -5.79 26.95
N LEU A 297 4.67 -5.89 26.20
CA LEU A 297 4.86 -5.27 24.89
C LEU A 297 5.08 -6.41 23.88
N VAL A 298 4.10 -6.62 23.00
CA VAL A 298 4.06 -7.81 22.14
C VAL A 298 4.05 -7.46 20.66
N GLU A 299 4.85 -8.17 19.86
CA GLU A 299 4.75 -8.06 18.40
C GLU A 299 3.50 -8.79 17.89
N VAL A 300 2.64 -8.08 17.17
CA VAL A 300 1.38 -8.63 16.64
C VAL A 300 1.22 -8.40 15.15
N ASP A 301 0.63 -9.37 14.45
CA ASP A 301 0.41 -9.31 12.99
C ASP A 301 -1.05 -9.59 12.65
N ALA A 302 -1.79 -8.56 12.25
CA ALA A 302 -3.20 -8.66 11.86
C ALA A 302 -3.42 -9.50 10.59
N ALA A 303 -2.36 -9.78 9.81
CA ALA A 303 -2.46 -10.69 8.67
C ALA A 303 -2.58 -12.15 9.11
N ARG A 304 -2.19 -12.50 10.34
CA ARG A 304 -2.35 -13.83 10.90
C ARG A 304 -3.81 -14.07 11.31
N PRO A 305 -4.42 -15.22 10.95
CA PRO A 305 -5.78 -15.56 11.38
C PRO A 305 -5.98 -15.61 12.90
N ARG A 306 -4.91 -15.90 13.65
CA ARG A 306 -4.85 -15.83 15.11
C ARG A 306 -3.61 -15.02 15.49
N PRO A 307 -3.71 -13.69 15.62
CA PRO A 307 -2.57 -12.83 15.92
C PRO A 307 -1.95 -13.10 17.30
N LEU A 308 -2.78 -13.54 18.25
CA LEU A 308 -2.39 -13.92 19.61
C LEU A 308 -3.08 -15.24 20.01
N PRO A 309 -2.51 -16.01 20.95
CA PRO A 309 -3.09 -17.27 21.41
C PRO A 309 -4.30 -17.08 22.32
N SER A 310 -4.35 -15.96 23.05
CA SER A 310 -5.37 -15.66 24.07
C SER A 310 -6.39 -14.64 23.57
N ARG A 311 -7.60 -14.70 24.14
CA ARG A 311 -8.64 -13.68 23.98
C ARG A 311 -8.68 -12.77 25.20
N TYR A 312 -9.37 -11.64 25.04
CA TYR A 312 -9.47 -10.58 26.04
C TYR A 312 -10.93 -10.15 26.23
N ALA A 313 -11.28 -9.82 27.48
CA ALA A 313 -12.57 -9.22 27.82
C ALA A 313 -12.73 -7.83 27.18
N THR A 314 -11.63 -7.12 26.94
CA THR A 314 -11.62 -5.84 26.22
C THR A 314 -10.45 -5.78 25.24
N VAL A 315 -10.74 -5.41 23.99
CA VAL A 315 -9.72 -5.13 22.95
C VAL A 315 -9.97 -3.73 22.39
N VAL A 316 -8.91 -2.91 22.37
CA VAL A 316 -8.88 -1.59 21.74
C VAL A 316 -7.97 -1.65 20.52
N SER A 317 -8.44 -1.20 19.35
CA SER A 317 -7.63 -1.13 18.13
C SER A 317 -8.01 0.11 17.32
N ALA A 318 -7.48 1.26 17.74
CA ALA A 318 -7.74 2.55 17.12
C ALA A 318 -6.72 2.85 16.01
N TYR A 319 -7.19 3.32 14.86
CA TYR A 319 -6.38 3.74 13.70
C TYR A 319 -5.37 2.70 13.20
N CYS A 320 -5.62 1.41 13.46
CA CYS A 320 -4.71 0.31 13.13
C CYS A 320 -5.01 -0.30 11.76
N ALA A 321 -6.09 -1.08 11.65
CA ALA A 321 -6.35 -1.87 10.45
C ALA A 321 -6.63 -1.00 9.22
N ASP A 322 -7.30 0.14 9.40
CA ASP A 322 -7.60 1.07 8.32
C ASP A 322 -6.33 1.74 7.82
N SER A 323 -5.45 2.22 8.71
CA SER A 323 -4.18 2.88 8.37
C SER A 323 -3.10 1.90 7.91
N ALA A 324 -3.20 0.61 8.25
CA ALA A 324 -2.25 -0.40 7.81
C ALA A 324 -2.54 -0.96 6.39
N THR A 325 -3.71 -0.65 5.81
CA THR A 325 -4.19 -1.34 4.60
C THR A 325 -4.64 -0.37 3.51
N ALA A 326 -4.47 -0.76 2.25
CA ALA A 326 -4.77 0.07 1.07
C ALA A 326 -6.10 -0.27 0.39
N ASP A 327 -6.84 -1.25 0.93
CA ASP A 327 -8.10 -1.72 0.36
C ASP A 327 -9.03 -2.31 1.42
N ARG A 328 -10.33 -2.13 1.22
CA ARG A 328 -11.39 -2.60 2.13
C ARG A 328 -11.41 -4.11 2.36
N ALA A 329 -10.97 -4.92 1.39
CA ALA A 329 -11.02 -6.38 1.54
C ALA A 329 -9.93 -6.87 2.50
N THR A 330 -8.72 -6.33 2.40
CA THR A 330 -7.62 -6.56 3.33
C THR A 330 -7.97 -6.01 4.72
N TRP A 331 -8.48 -4.79 4.79
CA TRP A 331 -8.98 -4.19 6.03
C TRP A 331 -10.01 -5.08 6.72
N ALA A 332 -11.05 -5.53 6.01
CA ALA A 332 -12.11 -6.34 6.58
C ALA A 332 -11.57 -7.68 7.12
N ARG A 333 -10.53 -8.24 6.49
CA ARG A 333 -9.83 -9.43 7.00
C ARG A 333 -9.11 -9.14 8.30
N PHE A 334 -8.37 -8.04 8.39
CA PHE A 334 -7.67 -7.64 9.62
C PHE A 334 -8.65 -7.39 10.75
N MET A 335 -9.75 -6.67 10.49
CA MET A 335 -10.82 -6.45 11.48
C MET A 335 -11.42 -7.76 12.01
N ARG A 336 -11.62 -8.79 11.16
CA ARG A 336 -12.08 -10.11 11.63
C ARG A 336 -11.04 -10.81 12.51
N HIS A 337 -9.76 -10.76 12.15
CA HIS A 337 -8.70 -11.38 12.95
C HIS A 337 -8.54 -10.69 14.31
N ILE A 338 -8.56 -9.36 14.34
CA ILE A 338 -8.50 -8.55 15.56
C ILE A 338 -9.75 -8.76 16.41
N GLY A 339 -10.94 -8.65 15.82
CA GLY A 339 -12.21 -8.90 16.51
C GLY A 339 -12.34 -10.33 17.06
N GLY A 340 -11.65 -11.30 16.44
CA GLY A 340 -11.54 -12.67 16.94
C GLY A 340 -10.75 -12.83 18.24
N LEU A 341 -10.04 -11.79 18.69
CA LEU A 341 -9.35 -11.72 19.98
C LEU A 341 -10.29 -11.30 21.12
N VAL A 342 -11.51 -10.85 20.81
CA VAL A 342 -12.48 -10.45 21.83
C VAL A 342 -13.20 -11.69 22.36
N GLU A 343 -13.31 -11.82 23.68
CA GLU A 343 -14.09 -12.88 24.32
C GLU A 343 -15.60 -12.74 23.99
N PRO A 344 -16.40 -13.82 24.00
CA PRO A 344 -17.87 -13.69 23.96
C PRO A 344 -18.35 -12.74 25.08
N GLY A 345 -19.21 -11.78 24.76
CA GLY A 345 -19.63 -10.71 25.69
C GLY A 345 -18.59 -9.59 25.90
N GLY A 346 -17.38 -9.74 25.38
CA GLY A 346 -16.30 -8.76 25.51
C GLY A 346 -16.56 -7.46 24.75
N LEU A 347 -15.84 -6.41 25.14
CA LEU A 347 -15.88 -5.09 24.54
C LEU A 347 -14.82 -4.95 23.45
N PHE A 348 -15.23 -4.49 22.28
CA PHE A 348 -14.33 -4.05 21.23
C PHE A 348 -14.47 -2.55 21.02
N VAL A 349 -13.35 -1.82 21.02
CA VAL A 349 -13.31 -0.38 20.76
C VAL A 349 -12.33 -0.10 19.63
N THR A 350 -12.72 0.69 18.64
CA THR A 350 -11.92 0.99 17.46
C THR A 350 -12.20 2.39 16.94
N ALA A 351 -11.27 2.90 16.16
CA ALA A 351 -11.37 4.17 15.45
C ALA A 351 -10.75 4.02 14.06
N ALA A 352 -11.23 4.78 13.09
CA ALA A 352 -10.71 4.76 11.72
C ALA A 352 -10.75 6.16 11.07
N LEU A 353 -9.81 6.42 10.16
CA LEU A 353 -9.81 7.61 9.31
C LEU A 353 -10.91 7.47 8.25
N ARG A 354 -11.93 8.33 8.35
CA ARG A 354 -13.13 8.24 7.49
C ARG A 354 -12.81 8.63 6.06
N ARG A 355 -13.09 7.74 5.10
CA ARG A 355 -12.90 7.94 3.65
C ARG A 355 -11.50 8.44 3.30
N CYS A 356 -10.52 7.99 4.08
CA CYS A 356 -9.12 8.31 3.87
C CYS A 356 -8.50 7.25 2.96
N ARG A 357 -7.81 7.68 1.89
CA ARG A 357 -7.02 6.77 1.04
C ARG A 357 -5.58 6.67 1.47
N GLY A 358 -5.10 7.61 2.27
CA GLY A 358 -3.73 7.60 2.75
C GLY A 358 -3.41 8.86 3.51
N TYR A 359 -2.45 8.72 4.41
CA TYR A 359 -2.03 9.78 5.32
C TYR A 359 -0.53 10.03 5.18
N THR A 360 -0.06 11.19 5.63
CA THR A 360 1.34 11.58 5.45
C THR A 360 2.11 11.56 6.76
N VAL A 361 3.29 10.92 6.75
CA VAL A 361 4.26 10.94 7.86
C VAL A 361 5.61 11.31 7.30
N ALA A 362 6.24 12.37 7.82
CA ALA A 362 7.55 12.86 7.36
C ALA A 362 7.67 13.03 5.83
N GLY A 363 6.62 13.55 5.19
CA GLY A 363 6.57 13.75 3.73
C GLY A 363 6.38 12.47 2.91
N ARG A 364 6.17 11.32 3.55
CA ARG A 364 5.87 10.04 2.91
C ARG A 364 4.41 9.67 3.10
N SER A 365 3.77 9.13 2.05
CA SER A 365 2.37 8.71 2.10
C SER A 365 2.25 7.25 2.54
N PHE A 366 1.44 6.97 3.55
CA PHE A 366 1.07 5.64 4.04
C PHE A 366 -0.39 5.34 3.68
N PRO A 367 -0.78 4.06 3.53
CA PRO A 367 -2.11 3.71 3.03
C PRO A 367 -3.23 4.03 4.03
N SER A 368 -4.45 4.15 3.54
CA SER A 368 -5.64 3.97 4.36
C SER A 368 -6.75 3.31 3.53
N ALA A 369 -7.58 2.50 4.17
CA ALA A 369 -8.48 1.56 3.51
C ALA A 369 -9.68 2.18 2.79
N ASP A 370 -9.87 3.50 2.89
CA ASP A 370 -11.01 4.25 2.35
C ASP A 370 -12.35 3.73 2.89
N VAL A 371 -12.44 3.57 4.21
CA VAL A 371 -13.61 3.02 4.92
C VAL A 371 -14.47 4.10 5.56
N ASP A 372 -15.74 3.81 5.78
CA ASP A 372 -16.64 4.66 6.57
C ASP A 372 -17.49 3.87 7.58
N GLU A 373 -18.42 4.56 8.24
CA GLU A 373 -19.31 4.01 9.25
C GLU A 373 -20.12 2.80 8.78
N HIS A 374 -20.46 2.72 7.48
CA HIS A 374 -21.20 1.61 6.92
C HIS A 374 -20.33 0.37 6.78
N ASP A 375 -19.06 0.56 6.37
CA ASP A 375 -18.08 -0.52 6.29
C ASP A 375 -17.81 -1.10 7.69
N LEU A 376 -17.63 -0.23 8.71
CA LEU A 376 -17.45 -0.64 10.11
C LEU A 376 -18.65 -1.43 10.64
N ARG A 377 -19.86 -0.94 10.38
CA ARG A 377 -21.08 -1.67 10.76
C ARG A 377 -21.15 -3.03 10.06
N ALA A 378 -20.85 -3.09 8.77
CA ALA A 378 -20.91 -4.30 7.99
C ALA A 378 -19.89 -5.36 8.44
N VAL A 379 -18.66 -4.95 8.76
CA VAL A 379 -17.59 -5.89 9.16
C VAL A 379 -17.82 -6.46 10.56
N LEU A 380 -18.42 -5.69 11.47
CA LEU A 380 -18.68 -6.12 12.85
C LEU A 380 -20.00 -6.92 12.98
N ARG A 381 -20.97 -6.69 12.10
CA ARG A 381 -22.31 -7.33 12.14
C ARG A 381 -22.30 -8.86 12.33
N PRO A 382 -21.38 -9.66 11.77
CA PRO A 382 -21.41 -11.11 11.95
C PRO A 382 -21.17 -11.57 13.40
N ASP A 383 -20.27 -10.90 14.11
CA ASP A 383 -19.78 -11.38 15.41
C ASP A 383 -20.19 -10.50 16.60
N PHE A 384 -20.64 -9.26 16.33
CA PHE A 384 -20.90 -8.25 17.35
C PHE A 384 -22.38 -7.82 17.35
N ALA A 385 -22.89 -7.46 18.53
CA ALA A 385 -24.12 -6.70 18.67
C ALA A 385 -24.05 -5.39 17.85
N PRO A 386 -25.19 -4.78 17.49
CA PRO A 386 -25.20 -3.54 16.72
C PRO A 386 -24.22 -2.50 17.30
N PRO A 387 -23.19 -2.07 16.54
CA PRO A 387 -22.17 -1.18 17.08
C PRO A 387 -22.73 0.23 17.30
N ALA A 388 -22.29 0.85 18.38
CA ALA A 388 -22.41 2.29 18.59
C ALA A 388 -21.30 2.97 17.79
N ILE A 389 -21.69 3.86 16.88
CA ILE A 389 -20.78 4.52 15.95
C ILE A 389 -21.01 6.03 16.00
N GLU A 390 -19.93 6.78 16.17
CA GLU A 390 -19.91 8.22 16.07
C GLU A 390 -19.02 8.66 14.90
N VAL A 391 -19.50 9.66 14.15
CA VAL A 391 -18.71 10.27 13.07
C VAL A 391 -18.37 11.70 13.50
N ARG A 392 -17.09 12.05 13.45
CA ARG A 392 -16.61 13.40 13.74
C ARG A 392 -15.95 13.98 12.51
N GLN A 393 -16.34 15.20 12.15
CA GLN A 393 -15.67 15.96 11.10
C GLN A 393 -14.52 16.72 11.72
N VAL A 394 -13.34 16.59 11.11
CA VAL A 394 -12.10 17.23 11.54
C VAL A 394 -11.42 17.85 10.31
N PRO A 395 -12.05 18.85 9.66
CA PRO A 395 -11.55 19.42 8.42
C PRO A 395 -10.14 20.01 8.53
N GLN A 396 -9.70 20.36 9.75
CA GLN A 396 -8.34 20.82 10.06
C GLN A 396 -7.29 19.76 9.70
N GLN A 397 -7.64 18.48 9.75
CA GLN A 397 -6.75 17.37 9.43
C GLN A 397 -6.65 17.06 7.93
N ALA A 398 -7.32 17.84 7.06
CA ALA A 398 -7.29 17.60 5.62
C ALA A 398 -5.87 17.62 5.04
N ALA A 399 -4.96 18.40 5.64
CA ALA A 399 -3.54 18.44 5.27
C ALA A 399 -2.82 17.09 5.49
N HIS A 400 -3.30 16.29 6.45
CA HIS A 400 -2.79 14.96 6.76
C HIS A 400 -3.41 13.86 5.90
N GLY A 401 -4.48 14.16 5.14
CA GLY A 401 -5.11 13.23 4.19
C GLY A 401 -6.51 12.75 4.59
N TYR A 402 -7.08 13.25 5.69
CA TYR A 402 -8.42 12.89 6.17
C TYR A 402 -9.18 14.12 6.68
N GLY A 403 -10.50 14.16 6.49
CA GLY A 403 -11.36 15.25 6.96
C GLY A 403 -12.37 14.82 8.02
N GLY A 404 -12.32 13.55 8.44
CA GLY A 404 -13.23 12.97 9.41
C GLY A 404 -12.69 11.67 9.98
N ILE A 405 -13.21 11.30 11.14
CA ILE A 405 -12.92 10.05 11.85
C ILE A 405 -14.22 9.33 12.18
N VAL A 406 -14.15 8.00 12.27
CA VAL A 406 -15.23 7.15 12.74
C VAL A 406 -14.78 6.48 14.03
N LEU A 407 -15.57 6.64 15.09
CA LEU A 407 -15.34 6.07 16.41
C LEU A 407 -16.39 5.00 16.65
N CYS A 408 -15.99 3.83 17.12
CA CYS A 408 -16.88 2.68 17.21
C CYS A 408 -16.59 1.83 18.44
N HIS A 409 -17.63 1.43 19.17
CA HIS A 409 -17.54 0.38 20.16
C HIS A 409 -18.68 -0.62 20.01
N ALA A 410 -18.41 -1.89 20.32
CA ALA A 410 -19.36 -2.97 20.16
C ALA A 410 -19.12 -4.10 21.17
N ARG A 411 -20.18 -4.83 21.51
CA ARG A 411 -20.11 -6.05 22.32
C ARG A 411 -20.07 -7.27 21.43
N ARG A 412 -19.14 -8.18 21.66
CA ARG A 412 -19.15 -9.47 20.96
C ARG A 412 -20.33 -10.30 21.43
N ARG A 413 -21.03 -10.96 20.52
CA ARG A 413 -22.16 -11.82 20.88
C ARG A 413 -21.69 -12.98 21.77
N THR A 414 -22.52 -13.36 22.73
CA THR A 414 -22.29 -14.51 23.61
C THR A 414 -22.54 -15.82 22.89
N ASP A 415 -23.50 -15.83 21.96
CA ASP A 415 -23.86 -17.01 21.18
C ASP A 415 -23.10 -17.02 19.86
N PRO A 416 -22.58 -18.19 19.41
CA PRO A 416 -22.18 -18.33 18.02
C PRO A 416 -23.40 -18.08 17.15
N ALA A 417 -23.26 -17.22 16.12
CA ALA A 417 -24.34 -17.02 15.15
C ALA A 417 -24.77 -18.40 14.64
N ALA A 418 -26.07 -18.70 14.75
CA ALA A 418 -26.64 -19.84 14.07
C ALA A 418 -26.49 -19.57 12.57
N ASP A 419 -25.61 -20.34 11.92
CA ASP A 419 -25.42 -20.32 10.46
C ASP A 419 -26.69 -20.77 9.73
#